data_AF-A0A087NFL9-F1
#
_entry.id   AF-A0A087NFL9-F1
#
_cell.length_a   1.000
_cell.length_b   1.000
_cell.length_c   1.000
_cell.angle_alpha   90.00
_cell.angle_beta   90.00
_cell.angle_gamma   90.00
#
_symmetry.space_group_name_H-M   'P 1'
#
loop_
_entity.id
_entity.type
_entity.pdbx_description
1 polymer ?
#
loop_
_entity_poly.entity_id
_entity_poly.type
_entity_poly.pdbx_seq_one_letter_code
_entity_poly.pdbx_strand_id
1 'polypeptide(L)'
;MRKWIAIGAALVLLLGGVYLGSPYYAIHSLRAAARDADTDKLEASVDFPAVRESLKSQMSAAMMTKMQNDPEMRDNPFAGLGAMMIPTIIDRMIDSFVTPDGIAAMMRGQKPTDAVKADENPDVESSSAYVGLDRFRVRLHNKASDEEGPSFLLERRGFATWKLIRVEMPADLFEDKN
;
A
#
# COMPACT_ATOMS: atom_id res chain seq x y z
N MET A 1 -8.50 13.05 46.54
CA MET A 1 -7.61 13.60 45.48
C MET A 1 -6.70 12.53 44.86
N ARG A 2 -5.87 11.81 45.63
CA ARG A 2 -4.94 10.77 45.10
C ARG A 2 -5.57 9.68 44.22
N LYS A 3 -6.79 9.23 44.55
CA LYS A 3 -7.53 8.22 43.77
C LYS A 3 -7.94 8.72 42.38
N TRP A 4 -8.34 9.99 42.26
CA TRP A 4 -8.71 10.61 40.98
C TRP A 4 -7.49 10.85 40.09
N ILE A 5 -6.35 11.20 40.70
CA ILE A 5 -5.07 11.30 39.99
C ILE A 5 -4.66 9.92 39.46
N ALA A 6 -4.78 8.87 40.27
CA ALA A 6 -4.47 7.51 39.84
C ALA A 6 -5.39 7.02 38.71
N ILE A 7 -6.70 7.30 38.79
CA ILE A 7 -7.66 6.98 37.72
C ILE A 7 -7.31 7.76 36.45
N GLY A 8 -7.03 9.06 36.56
CA GLY A 8 -6.64 9.89 35.42
C GLY A 8 -5.36 9.38 34.75
N ALA A 9 -4.34 9.03 35.54
CA ALA A 9 -3.09 8.48 35.04
C ALA A 9 -3.30 7.12 34.34
N ALA A 10 -4.12 6.23 34.92
CA ALA A 10 -4.46 4.96 34.29
C ALA A 10 -5.20 5.15 32.95
N LEU A 11 -6.08 6.13 32.87
CA LEU A 11 -6.86 6.44 31.68
C LEU A 11 -5.96 7.02 30.56
N VAL A 12 -5.01 7.89 30.91
CA VAL A 12 -3.99 8.39 29.97
C VAL A 12 -3.09 7.27 29.46
N LEU A 13 -2.65 6.36 30.34
CA LEU A 13 -1.85 5.20 29.93
C LEU A 13 -2.62 4.29 28.98
N LEU A 14 -3.91 4.05 29.25
CA LEU A 14 -4.76 3.23 28.40
C LEU A 14 -4.97 3.89 27.03
N LEU A 15 -5.30 5.19 27.00
CA LEU A 15 -5.45 5.94 25.76
C LEU A 15 -4.15 6.02 24.97
N GLY A 16 -3.01 6.22 25.63
CA GLY A 16 -1.69 6.21 25.02
C GLY A 16 -1.34 4.85 24.43
N GLY A 17 -1.64 3.76 25.16
CA GLY A 17 -1.48 2.39 24.69
C GLY A 17 -2.32 2.11 23.44
N VAL A 18 -3.60 2.50 23.43
CA VAL A 18 -4.48 2.38 22.25
C VAL A 18 -3.96 3.23 21.10
N TYR A 19 -3.57 4.47 21.37
CA TYR A 19 -3.05 5.38 20.35
C TYR A 19 -1.80 4.82 19.66
N LEU A 20 -0.85 4.27 20.41
CA LEU A 20 0.39 3.70 19.88
C LEU A 20 0.22 2.28 19.30
N GLY A 21 -0.73 1.49 19.84
CA GLY A 21 -1.01 0.12 19.39
C GLY A 21 -1.97 0.01 18.21
N SER A 22 -2.77 1.06 17.96
CA SER A 22 -3.79 1.08 16.90
C SER A 22 -3.33 0.72 15.48
N PRO A 23 -2.14 1.11 14.96
CA PRO A 23 -1.77 0.72 13.60
C PRO A 23 -1.54 -0.78 13.46
N TYR A 24 -1.02 -1.45 14.50
CA TYR A 24 -0.82 -2.90 14.49
C TYR A 24 -2.15 -3.64 14.37
N TYR A 25 -3.17 -3.18 15.08
CA TYR A 25 -4.53 -3.71 14.96
C TYR A 25 -5.08 -3.51 13.55
N ALA A 26 -4.92 -2.31 12.97
CA ALA A 26 -5.39 -2.01 11.62
C ALA A 26 -4.73 -2.87 10.54
N ILE A 27 -3.43 -3.16 10.66
CA ILE A 27 -2.72 -4.05 9.73
C ILE A 27 -3.24 -5.47 9.85
N HIS A 28 -3.46 -5.95 11.08
CA HIS A 28 -3.99 -7.28 11.31
C HIS A 28 -5.41 -7.42 10.75
N SER A 29 -6.29 -6.43 10.97
CA SER A 29 -7.64 -6.42 10.43
C SER A 29 -7.64 -6.34 8.90
N LEU A 30 -6.74 -5.54 8.32
CA LEU A 30 -6.59 -5.42 6.88
C LEU A 30 -6.12 -6.75 6.26
N ARG A 31 -5.15 -7.44 6.89
CA ARG A 31 -4.68 -8.76 6.43
C ARG A 31 -5.76 -9.84 6.59
N ALA A 32 -6.57 -9.78 7.63
CA ALA A 32 -7.72 -10.65 7.78
C ALA A 32 -8.77 -10.39 6.69
N ALA A 33 -9.15 -9.12 6.47
CA ALA A 33 -10.08 -8.72 5.42
C ALA A 33 -9.60 -9.13 4.02
N ALA A 34 -8.31 -8.98 3.74
CA ALA A 34 -7.71 -9.46 2.50
C ALA A 34 -7.78 -10.99 2.37
N ARG A 35 -7.52 -11.75 3.43
CA ARG A 35 -7.63 -13.23 3.40
C ARG A 35 -9.06 -13.70 3.18
N ASP A 36 -10.01 -13.07 3.86
CA ASP A 36 -11.43 -13.44 3.82
C ASP A 36 -12.16 -12.86 2.59
N ALA A 37 -11.45 -12.09 1.74
CA ALA A 37 -12.02 -11.31 0.65
C ALA A 37 -13.23 -10.44 1.10
N ASP A 38 -13.14 -9.90 2.31
CA ASP A 38 -14.18 -9.10 2.94
C ASP A 38 -14.14 -7.67 2.38
N THR A 39 -14.91 -7.45 1.30
CA THR A 39 -14.96 -6.19 0.57
C THR A 39 -15.34 -5.02 1.47
N ASP A 40 -16.33 -5.19 2.34
CA ASP A 40 -16.81 -4.13 3.25
C ASP A 40 -15.70 -3.67 4.21
N LYS A 41 -14.94 -4.62 4.78
CA LYS A 41 -13.80 -4.27 5.65
C LYS A 41 -12.63 -3.66 4.88
N LEU A 42 -12.39 -4.08 3.65
CA LEU A 42 -11.38 -3.47 2.78
C LEU A 42 -11.75 -2.03 2.44
N GLU A 43 -13.01 -1.74 2.09
CA GLU A 43 -13.52 -0.38 1.88
C GLU A 43 -13.40 0.51 3.11
N ALA A 44 -13.61 -0.04 4.31
CA ALA A 44 -13.42 0.70 5.55
C ALA A 44 -11.93 0.99 5.84
N SER A 45 -11.04 0.06 5.49
CA SER A 45 -9.62 0.07 5.85
C SER A 45 -8.71 0.70 4.78
N VAL A 46 -9.19 0.83 3.55
CA VAL A 46 -8.43 1.35 2.41
C VAL A 46 -9.03 2.65 1.92
N ASP A 47 -8.18 3.66 1.75
CA ASP A 47 -8.54 4.90 1.07
C ASP A 47 -8.27 4.74 -0.42
N PHE A 48 -9.21 4.12 -1.14
CA PHE A 48 -9.07 3.84 -2.58
C PHE A 48 -8.75 5.09 -3.42
N PRO A 49 -9.39 6.26 -3.19
CA PRO A 49 -9.00 7.50 -3.87
C PRO A 49 -7.54 7.88 -3.66
N ALA A 50 -7.05 7.83 -2.41
CA ALA A 50 -5.65 8.15 -2.10
C ALA A 50 -4.67 7.14 -2.71
N VAL A 51 -5.00 5.85 -2.67
CA VAL A 51 -4.19 4.79 -3.29
C VAL A 51 -4.12 4.99 -4.80
N ARG A 52 -5.24 5.29 -5.46
CA ARG A 52 -5.32 5.61 -6.89
C ARG A 52 -4.41 6.77 -7.25
N GLU A 53 -4.52 7.87 -6.52
CA GLU A 53 -3.71 9.08 -6.76
C GLU A 53 -2.21 8.80 -6.57
N SER A 54 -1.86 8.05 -5.50
CA SER A 54 -0.48 7.67 -5.23
C SER A 54 0.10 6.79 -6.33
N LEU A 55 -0.65 5.80 -6.83
CA LEU A 55 -0.21 4.95 -7.93
C LEU A 55 -0.08 5.74 -9.23
N LYS A 56 -1.02 6.65 -9.51
CA LYS A 56 -0.96 7.55 -10.69
C LYS A 56 0.30 8.39 -10.69
N SER A 57 0.61 9.00 -9.55
CA SER A 57 1.82 9.80 -9.38
C SER A 57 3.09 8.98 -9.61
N GLN A 58 3.19 7.80 -8.99
CA GLN A 58 4.34 6.90 -9.12
C GLN A 58 4.52 6.40 -10.57
N MET A 59 3.46 5.92 -11.22
CA MET A 59 3.52 5.44 -12.60
C MET A 59 3.83 6.55 -13.59
N SER A 60 3.26 7.74 -13.41
CA SER A 60 3.54 8.89 -14.26
C SER A 60 5.01 9.31 -14.13
N ALA A 61 5.55 9.34 -12.92
CA ALA A 61 6.96 9.64 -12.68
C ALA A 61 7.89 8.60 -13.34
N ALA A 62 7.63 7.31 -13.12
CA ALA A 62 8.41 6.23 -13.73
C ALA A 62 8.40 6.29 -15.27
N MET A 63 7.23 6.53 -15.86
CA MET A 63 7.10 6.64 -17.32
C MET A 63 7.82 7.88 -17.87
N MET A 64 7.75 9.01 -17.17
CA MET A 64 8.46 10.22 -17.57
C MET A 64 9.98 10.03 -17.53
N THR A 65 10.50 9.35 -16.50
CA THR A 65 11.90 8.96 -16.43
C THR A 65 12.29 8.03 -17.58
N LYS A 66 11.47 7.01 -17.88
CA LYS A 66 11.72 6.09 -19.00
C LYS A 66 11.78 6.83 -20.34
N MET A 67 10.82 7.70 -20.61
CA MET A 67 10.76 8.50 -21.84
C MET A 67 11.95 9.47 -22.00
N GLN A 68 12.46 10.02 -20.90
CA GLN A 68 13.64 10.89 -20.94
C GLN A 68 14.93 10.12 -21.26
N ASN A 69 15.01 8.87 -20.76
CA ASN A 69 16.19 8.02 -20.85
C ASN A 69 16.20 7.11 -22.08
N ASP A 70 15.07 6.93 -22.77
CA ASP A 70 14.92 6.08 -23.94
C ASP A 70 15.22 6.85 -25.24
N PRO A 71 16.35 6.57 -25.92
CA PRO A 71 16.73 7.25 -27.16
C PRO A 71 15.76 6.97 -28.31
N GLU A 72 15.17 5.78 -28.38
CA GLU A 72 14.25 5.39 -29.46
C GLU A 72 12.94 6.18 -29.37
N MET A 73 12.45 6.43 -28.15
CA MET A 73 11.29 7.29 -27.92
C MET A 73 11.56 8.76 -28.29
N ARG A 74 12.80 9.24 -28.11
CA ARG A 74 13.16 10.63 -28.43
C ARG A 74 13.23 10.90 -29.92
N ASP A 75 13.67 9.92 -30.71
CA ASP A 75 13.81 10.03 -32.16
C ASP A 75 12.56 9.56 -32.93
N ASN A 76 11.53 9.06 -32.24
CA ASN A 76 10.31 8.54 -32.86
C ASN A 76 9.30 9.67 -33.20
N PRO A 77 8.94 9.86 -34.50
CA PRO A 77 7.98 10.88 -34.92
C PRO A 77 6.55 10.65 -34.39
N PHE A 78 6.23 9.45 -33.89
CA PHE A 78 4.95 9.11 -33.28
C PHE A 78 4.95 9.22 -31.74
N ALA A 79 6.08 9.55 -31.11
CA ALA A 79 6.19 9.63 -29.66
C ALA A 79 5.15 10.57 -29.03
N GLY A 80 4.85 11.69 -29.68
CA GLY A 80 3.81 12.62 -29.23
C GLY A 80 2.40 12.02 -29.25
N LEU A 81 2.08 11.17 -30.23
CA LEU A 81 0.80 10.45 -30.28
C LEU A 81 0.71 9.37 -29.20
N GLY A 82 1.81 8.62 -29.02
CA GLY A 82 1.91 7.63 -27.94
C GLY A 82 1.76 8.28 -26.56
N ALA A 83 2.41 9.43 -26.34
CA ALA A 83 2.35 10.19 -25.10
C ALA A 83 0.93 10.64 -24.73
N MET A 84 0.09 10.95 -25.72
CA MET A 84 -1.32 11.31 -25.48
C MET A 84 -2.17 10.12 -25.00
N MET A 85 -1.77 8.88 -25.30
CA MET A 85 -2.48 7.68 -24.84
C MET A 85 -2.03 7.19 -23.46
N ILE A 86 -0.81 7.57 -23.02
CA ILE A 86 -0.22 7.15 -21.73
C ILE A 86 -1.19 7.34 -20.55
N PRO A 87 -1.82 8.53 -20.34
CA PRO A 87 -2.69 8.73 -19.19
C PRO A 87 -3.87 7.74 -19.15
N THR A 88 -4.44 7.41 -20.30
CA THR A 88 -5.58 6.48 -20.39
C THR A 88 -5.16 5.04 -20.09
N ILE A 89 -3.97 4.63 -20.55
CA ILE A 89 -3.41 3.31 -20.27
C ILE A 89 -3.14 3.18 -18.77
N ILE A 90 -2.46 4.19 -18.18
CA ILE A 90 -2.18 4.24 -16.74
C ILE A 90 -3.48 4.21 -15.93
N ASP A 91 -4.48 5.01 -16.30
CA ASP A 91 -5.76 5.05 -15.58
C ASP A 91 -6.46 3.68 -15.61
N ARG A 92 -6.50 2.99 -16.76
CA ARG A 92 -7.06 1.62 -16.84
C ARG A 92 -6.29 0.61 -16.01
N MET A 93 -4.95 0.69 -16.02
CA MET A 93 -4.13 -0.19 -15.19
C MET A 93 -4.46 0.05 -13.72
N ILE A 94 -4.39 1.30 -13.25
CA ILE A 94 -4.69 1.64 -11.86
C ILE A 94 -6.09 1.18 -11.46
N ASP A 95 -7.09 1.38 -12.31
CA ASP A 95 -8.47 0.97 -12.03
C ASP A 95 -8.62 -0.55 -11.86
N SER A 96 -7.78 -1.36 -12.50
CA SER A 96 -7.76 -2.82 -12.27
C SER A 96 -7.03 -3.24 -10.99
N PHE A 97 -6.05 -2.47 -10.52
CA PHE A 97 -5.25 -2.77 -9.34
C PHE A 97 -5.88 -2.22 -8.06
N VAL A 98 -6.57 -1.09 -8.14
CA VAL A 98 -7.20 -0.37 -7.03
C VAL A 98 -8.63 -0.87 -6.84
N THR A 99 -8.76 -2.20 -6.79
CA THR A 99 -10.01 -2.92 -6.49
C THR A 99 -9.85 -3.67 -5.16
N PRO A 100 -10.94 -3.98 -4.44
CA PRO A 100 -10.87 -4.80 -3.24
C PRO A 100 -10.14 -6.12 -3.50
N ASP A 101 -10.43 -6.79 -4.60
CA ASP A 101 -9.79 -8.05 -5.00
C ASP A 101 -8.31 -7.86 -5.33
N GLY A 102 -7.95 -6.80 -6.06
CA GLY A 102 -6.57 -6.49 -6.41
C GLY A 102 -5.69 -6.16 -5.20
N ILE A 103 -6.22 -5.39 -4.24
CA ILE A 103 -5.51 -5.10 -2.99
C ILE A 103 -5.40 -6.37 -2.14
N ALA A 104 -6.46 -7.17 -2.06
CA ALA A 104 -6.43 -8.43 -1.35
C ALA A 104 -5.37 -9.39 -1.92
N ALA A 105 -5.23 -9.45 -3.25
CA ALA A 105 -4.18 -10.21 -3.92
C ALA A 105 -2.78 -9.68 -3.59
N MET A 106 -2.54 -8.37 -3.71
CA MET A 106 -1.25 -7.76 -3.36
C MET A 106 -0.84 -8.01 -1.91
N MET A 107 -1.80 -7.95 -0.98
CA MET A 107 -1.55 -8.24 0.43
C MET A 107 -1.18 -9.70 0.72
N ARG A 108 -1.57 -10.62 -0.16
CA ARG A 108 -1.15 -12.03 -0.11
C ARG A 108 0.14 -12.29 -0.91
N GLY A 109 0.75 -11.26 -1.50
CA GLY A 109 1.91 -11.40 -2.37
C GLY A 109 1.58 -11.94 -3.76
N GLN A 110 0.31 -11.93 -4.16
CA GLN A 110 -0.17 -12.38 -5.47
C GLN A 110 -0.29 -11.19 -6.43
N LYS A 111 -0.18 -11.44 -7.74
CA LYS A 111 -0.46 -10.40 -8.72
C LYS A 111 -1.96 -10.08 -8.70
N PRO A 112 -2.37 -8.82 -8.85
CA PRO A 112 -3.79 -8.44 -8.83
C PRO A 112 -4.63 -9.04 -9.97
N THR A 113 -4.01 -9.65 -10.97
CA THR A 113 -4.67 -10.40 -12.05
C THR A 113 -4.85 -11.89 -11.77
N ASP A 114 -4.23 -12.42 -10.71
CA ASP A 114 -4.31 -13.84 -10.38
C ASP A 114 -5.57 -14.10 -9.54
N ALA A 115 -6.33 -15.13 -9.91
CA ALA A 115 -7.48 -15.59 -9.13
C ALA A 115 -7.04 -15.89 -7.69
N VAL A 116 -7.82 -15.43 -6.71
CA VAL A 116 -7.57 -15.56 -5.27
C VAL A 116 -7.23 -17.01 -4.91
N LYS A 117 -5.94 -17.30 -4.67
CA LYS A 117 -5.51 -18.57 -4.09
C LYS A 117 -5.37 -18.40 -2.59
N ALA A 118 -6.22 -19.07 -1.82
CA ALA A 118 -6.35 -18.85 -0.38
C ALA A 118 -5.21 -19.44 0.47
N ASP A 119 -4.36 -20.30 -0.09
CA ASP A 119 -3.47 -21.17 0.72
C ASP A 119 -1.99 -20.76 0.77
N GLU A 120 -1.56 -19.73 0.03
CA GLU A 120 -0.14 -19.34 0.02
C GLU A 120 0.06 -18.13 0.92
N ASN A 121 0.41 -18.38 2.18
CA ASN A 121 0.90 -17.36 3.10
C ASN A 121 2.43 -17.51 3.14
N PRO A 122 3.19 -16.90 2.21
CA PRO A 122 4.64 -16.98 2.26
C PRO A 122 5.13 -16.49 3.63
N ASP A 123 6.26 -17.02 4.09
CA ASP A 123 6.93 -16.59 5.33
C ASP A 123 7.44 -15.15 5.12
N VAL A 124 6.52 -14.20 5.24
CA VAL A 124 6.73 -12.77 4.98
C VAL A 124 7.07 -12.12 6.31
N GLU A 125 8.34 -11.74 6.43
CA GLU A 125 8.81 -10.95 7.56
C GLU A 125 8.38 -9.50 7.35
N SER A 126 7.42 -9.03 8.15
CA SER A 126 6.93 -7.67 8.07
C SER A 126 7.74 -6.78 9.02
N SER A 127 8.51 -5.84 8.50
CA SER A 127 9.09 -4.77 9.32
C SER A 127 8.13 -3.57 9.35
N SER A 128 7.96 -2.97 10.51
CA SER A 128 6.98 -1.91 10.71
C SER A 128 7.58 -0.74 11.47
N ALA A 129 7.41 0.48 10.96
CA ALA A 129 7.99 1.68 11.54
C ALA A 129 7.03 2.86 11.48
N TYR A 130 7.02 3.67 12.54
CA TYR A 130 6.40 4.99 12.52
C TYR A 130 7.27 5.95 11.69
N VAL A 131 6.71 6.49 10.61
CA VAL A 131 7.35 7.52 9.78
C VAL A 131 6.96 8.93 10.25
N GLY A 132 5.84 9.05 10.95
CA GLY A 132 5.39 10.26 11.65
C GLY A 132 4.31 9.91 12.69
N LEU A 133 3.78 10.89 13.41
CA LEU A 133 2.75 10.67 14.45
C LEU A 133 1.49 9.98 13.90
N ASP A 134 1.14 10.33 12.67
CA ASP A 134 -0.05 9.86 11.96
C ASP A 134 0.29 8.97 10.75
N ARG A 135 1.55 8.55 10.59
CA ARG A 135 1.99 7.74 9.45
C ARG A 135 2.78 6.53 9.88
N PHE A 136 2.30 5.36 9.46
CA PHE A 136 2.88 4.08 9.81
C PHE A 136 3.18 3.29 8.54
N ARG A 137 4.45 2.91 8.36
CA ARG A 137 4.91 2.15 7.20
C ARG A 137 5.10 0.70 7.61
N VAL A 138 4.61 -0.21 6.76
CA VAL A 138 4.88 -1.65 6.83
C VAL A 138 5.61 -2.05 5.57
N ARG A 139 6.78 -2.66 5.71
CA ARG A 139 7.49 -3.28 4.59
C ARG A 139 7.37 -4.79 4.71
N LEU A 140 6.90 -5.43 3.66
CA LEU A 140 6.91 -6.89 3.56
C LEU A 140 8.28 -7.32 3.01
N HIS A 141 8.94 -8.28 3.65
CA HIS A 141 10.12 -8.96 3.12
C HIS A 141 9.75 -10.42 2.88
N ASN A 142 9.99 -10.92 1.68
CA ASN A 142 9.81 -12.34 1.41
C ASN A 142 11.10 -13.07 1.79
N LYS A 143 11.05 -14.09 2.64
CA LYS A 143 12.26 -14.89 2.96
C LYS A 143 12.69 -15.84 1.85
N ALA A 144 11.79 -16.16 0.91
CA ALA A 144 12.04 -17.15 -0.14
C ALA A 144 12.75 -16.58 -1.38
N SER A 145 12.61 -15.28 -1.62
CA SER A 145 13.28 -14.53 -2.68
C SER A 145 13.85 -13.31 -1.98
N ASP A 146 15.18 -13.15 -1.94
CA ASP A 146 15.93 -12.07 -1.27
C ASP A 146 15.66 -10.69 -1.93
N GLU A 147 14.38 -10.41 -2.16
CA GLU A 147 13.81 -9.27 -2.88
C GLU A 147 13.01 -8.43 -1.88
N GLU A 148 13.23 -7.12 -1.90
CA GLU A 148 12.44 -6.19 -1.11
C GLU A 148 10.98 -6.29 -1.57
N GLY A 149 10.05 -6.54 -0.65
CA GLY A 149 8.62 -6.64 -0.97
C GLY A 149 7.90 -5.29 -0.92
N PRO A 150 6.62 -5.26 -1.34
CA PRO A 150 5.84 -4.03 -1.36
C PRO A 150 5.72 -3.38 0.03
N SER A 151 5.82 -2.06 0.05
CA SER A 151 5.68 -1.23 1.24
C SER A 151 4.29 -0.60 1.28
N PHE A 152 3.64 -0.66 2.43
CA PHE A 152 2.30 -0.13 2.68
C PHE A 152 2.41 1.04 3.65
N LEU A 153 1.83 2.19 3.29
CA LEU A 153 1.77 3.36 4.15
C LEU A 153 0.34 3.58 4.62
N LEU A 154 0.16 3.50 5.93
CA LEU A 154 -1.10 3.79 6.59
C LEU A 154 -1.06 5.21 7.15
N GLU A 155 -2.19 5.90 7.06
CA GLU A 155 -2.40 7.21 7.66
C GLU A 155 -3.52 7.17 8.70
N ARG A 156 -3.29 7.80 9.85
CA ARG A 156 -4.26 7.89 10.93
C ARG A 156 -5.36 8.88 10.54
N ARG A 157 -6.61 8.44 10.61
CA ARG A 157 -7.81 9.25 10.44
C ARG A 157 -8.51 9.34 11.81
N GLY A 158 -8.40 10.47 12.50
CA GLY A 158 -8.98 10.65 13.84
C GLY A 158 -8.11 10.04 14.95
N PHE A 159 -8.72 9.46 15.99
CA PHE A 159 -7.97 9.04 17.19
C PHE A 159 -7.18 7.74 17.02
N ALA A 160 -7.79 6.69 16.46
CA ALA A 160 -7.20 5.35 16.37
C ALA A 160 -7.55 4.62 15.07
N THR A 161 -8.27 5.25 14.15
CA THR A 161 -8.59 4.65 12.86
C THR A 161 -7.42 4.88 11.91
N TRP A 162 -7.01 3.84 11.20
CA TRP A 162 -5.93 3.91 10.22
C TRP A 162 -6.47 3.47 8.87
N LYS A 163 -6.08 4.18 7.81
CA LYS A 163 -6.41 3.81 6.44
C LYS A 163 -5.15 3.59 5.64
N LEU A 164 -5.16 2.56 4.80
CA LEU A 164 -4.13 2.39 3.79
C LEU A 164 -4.30 3.47 2.73
N ILE A 165 -3.31 4.36 2.63
CA ILE A 165 -3.34 5.48 1.67
C ILE A 165 -2.39 5.27 0.50
N ARG A 166 -1.40 4.39 0.63
CA ARG A 166 -0.39 4.18 -0.40
C ARG A 166 0.19 2.78 -0.34
N VAL A 167 0.36 2.21 -1.53
CA VAL A 167 1.16 1.03 -1.81
C VAL A 167 2.36 1.48 -2.65
N GLU A 168 3.56 1.27 -2.13
CA GLU A 168 4.84 1.51 -2.80
C GLU A 168 5.34 0.15 -3.28
N MET A 169 5.40 -0.04 -4.59
CA MET A 169 6.02 -1.23 -5.18
C MET A 169 7.55 -1.00 -5.20
N PRO A 170 8.36 -2.03 -4.89
CA PRO A 170 9.82 -1.95 -5.04
C PRO A 170 10.16 -1.64 -6.49
N ALA A 171 11.15 -0.78 -6.73
CA ALA A 171 11.61 -0.44 -8.07
C ALA A 171 12.08 -1.69 -8.84
N ASP A 172 12.61 -2.66 -8.09
CA ASP A 172 13.18 -3.92 -8.57
C ASP A 172 12.15 -4.82 -9.29
N LEU A 173 10.84 -4.65 -9.06
CA LEU A 173 9.79 -5.36 -9.80
C LEU A 173 9.61 -4.85 -11.24
N PHE A 174 10.13 -3.66 -11.56
CA PHE A 174 10.04 -3.05 -12.88
C PHE A 174 11.36 -3.09 -13.65
N GLU A 175 12.44 -3.53 -13.01
CA GLU A 175 13.68 -3.88 -13.69
C GLU A 175 13.52 -5.28 -14.28
N ASP A 176 13.09 -5.30 -15.55
CA ASP A 176 13.29 -6.48 -16.39
C ASP A 176 14.79 -6.78 -16.35
N LYS A 177 15.18 -7.90 -15.73
CA LYS A 177 16.51 -8.48 -15.94
C LYS A 177 16.51 -8.97 -17.40
N ASN A 178 16.76 -8.05 -18.33
CA ASN A 178 17.66 -8.19 -19.49
C ASN A 178 17.36 -7.14 -20.57
#